data_AF-A0A5S3WH19-F1
#
_entry.id   AF-A0A5S3WH19-F1
#
_cell.length_a   1.000
_cell.length_b   1.000
_cell.length_c   1.000
_cell.angle_alpha   90.00
_cell.angle_beta   90.00
_cell.angle_gamma   90.00
#
_symmetry.space_group_name_H-M   'P 1'
#
loop_
_entity.id
_entity.type
_entity.pdbx_description
1 polymer ?
#
loop_
_entity_poly.entity_id
_entity_poly.type
_entity_poly.pdbx_seq_one_letter_code
_entity_poly.pdbx_strand_id
1 'polypeptide(L)'
;MENLSLGLIVIGFLLLVAALFPATHICRIAQNRGWQVLLALVLFFICGYLAFAHQVYRTENDSPLVLGLSVILMLGAVFVIVVVRLSRASLLQLQDIAESERYQARHDSLTQLENRQECTKHIEQCITKGRAFSVLLLDINNFKQVNDALGHFFGDKLLIAFAIKIRSLDTRGCKVFRMGGDEFVIVTYSASETELFALNNALLKTFSDGLVVDDVQVDVFYSAGARIFCVEEKPSVTELLKHADIAMYAAKSSRQSLVIFDQTLHDGVEAEFELFNALKRALNSNQLEVYYQPLVCGHSNEVHGLEALLRWRDTCGAFISPMTFIPIAEKNNYIKQISTFVIERVFSELSHFLTIEPNVTVHINLSCQDFHGRYLINQLVELQSKYNVRPNCVVFELTESMVMDDVDQAKYMIGMLIDMGFSVSIDDFGTGFSSFSMLRELPISQIKVDRSFVTSCLDSDKDQAIVETTIYLANRLGCSVVAEGVENSKTAAYLNSKGCHYLQGYYISEALERESAKQWLHSHRVVKKVLKR
;
A
#
# COMPACT_ATOMS: atom_id res chain seq x y z
N MET A 1 47.47 53.33 -52.60
CA MET A 1 46.39 52.41 -52.16
C MET A 1 46.97 51.15 -51.52
N GLU A 2 48.25 50.91 -51.73
CA GLU A 2 49.15 49.89 -51.19
C GLU A 2 49.04 49.62 -49.67
N ASN A 3 49.02 50.66 -48.82
CA ASN A 3 48.89 50.48 -47.37
C ASN A 3 47.54 49.83 -46.96
N LEU A 4 46.50 50.03 -47.77
CA LEU A 4 45.16 49.49 -47.51
C LEU A 4 45.05 48.02 -47.94
N SER A 5 45.59 47.66 -49.11
CA SER A 5 45.60 46.26 -49.58
C SER A 5 46.44 45.37 -48.66
N LEU A 6 47.64 45.83 -48.28
CA LEU A 6 48.50 45.12 -47.33
C LEU A 6 47.81 44.95 -45.96
N GLY A 7 47.15 46.01 -45.46
CA GLY A 7 46.40 45.97 -44.20
C GLY A 7 45.26 44.94 -44.22
N LEU A 8 44.48 44.88 -45.31
CA LEU A 8 43.40 43.90 -45.48
C LEU A 8 43.90 42.46 -45.50
N ILE A 9 45.04 42.20 -46.16
CA ILE A 9 45.65 40.86 -46.20
C ILE A 9 46.17 40.46 -44.82
N VAL A 10 46.81 41.37 -44.09
CA VAL A 10 47.30 41.11 -42.71
C VAL A 10 46.13 40.82 -41.77
N ILE A 11 45.03 41.56 -41.86
CA ILE A 11 43.82 41.29 -41.09
C ILE A 11 43.26 39.90 -41.43
N GLY A 12 43.14 39.56 -42.72
CA GLY A 12 42.69 38.24 -43.15
C GLY A 12 43.61 37.10 -42.67
N PHE A 13 44.91 37.31 -42.70
CA PHE A 13 45.90 36.38 -42.16
C PHE A 13 45.70 36.16 -40.66
N LEU A 14 45.58 37.23 -39.87
CA LEU A 14 45.34 37.13 -38.43
C LEU A 14 44.03 36.40 -38.10
N LEU A 15 42.97 36.61 -38.89
CA LEU A 15 41.70 35.89 -38.75
C LEU A 15 41.85 34.39 -39.04
N LEU A 16 42.62 34.00 -40.06
CA LEU A 16 42.89 32.59 -40.36
C LEU A 16 43.72 31.93 -39.26
N VAL A 17 44.73 32.62 -38.73
CA VAL A 17 45.52 32.13 -37.58
C VAL A 17 44.62 31.96 -36.35
N ALA A 18 43.73 32.92 -36.08
CA ALA A 18 42.75 32.81 -35.00
C ALA A 18 41.75 31.66 -35.20
N ALA A 19 41.47 31.25 -36.45
CA ALA A 19 40.60 30.12 -36.77
C ALA A 19 41.28 28.75 -36.54
N LEU A 20 42.62 28.67 -36.47
CA LEU A 20 43.32 27.41 -36.19
C LEU A 20 42.99 26.83 -34.81
N PHE A 21 42.85 27.67 -33.79
CA PHE A 21 42.53 27.22 -32.44
C PHE A 21 41.18 26.48 -32.36
N PRO A 22 40.04 27.07 -32.80
CA PRO A 22 38.78 26.34 -32.81
C PRO A 22 38.77 25.16 -33.80
N ALA A 23 39.47 25.26 -34.95
CA ALA A 23 39.54 24.14 -35.91
C ALA A 23 40.27 22.91 -35.33
N THR A 24 41.41 23.11 -34.66
CA THR A 24 42.15 22.02 -34.00
C THR A 24 41.36 21.40 -32.85
N HIS A 25 40.60 22.20 -32.10
CA HIS A 25 39.70 21.71 -31.07
C HIS A 25 38.58 20.82 -31.66
N ILE A 26 37.96 21.24 -32.77
CA ILE A 26 36.95 20.44 -33.47
C ILE A 26 37.53 19.11 -33.96
N CYS A 27 38.75 19.11 -34.53
CA CYS A 27 39.40 17.88 -34.98
C CYS A 27 39.62 16.86 -33.85
N ARG A 28 39.88 17.33 -32.62
CA ARG A 28 40.03 16.45 -31.45
C ARG A 28 38.70 15.86 -31.00
N ILE A 29 37.62 16.64 -31.05
CA ILE A 29 36.28 16.21 -30.62
C ILE A 29 35.64 15.27 -31.62
N ALA A 30 35.61 15.65 -32.90
CA ALA A 30 34.78 14.98 -33.90
C ALA A 30 35.43 13.75 -34.53
N GLN A 31 36.75 13.56 -34.40
CA GLN A 31 37.55 12.46 -34.99
C GLN A 31 37.17 12.09 -36.46
N ASN A 32 36.70 13.06 -37.25
CA ASN A 32 36.25 12.86 -38.63
C ASN A 32 37.28 13.43 -39.61
N ARG A 33 37.54 12.68 -40.70
CA ARG A 33 38.45 13.07 -41.80
C ARG A 33 38.09 14.43 -42.43
N GLY A 34 36.81 14.80 -42.48
CA GLY A 34 36.38 16.08 -43.05
C GLY A 34 36.97 17.30 -42.33
N TRP A 35 37.07 17.27 -41.00
CA TRP A 35 37.64 18.36 -40.21
C TRP A 35 39.17 18.44 -40.33
N GLN A 36 39.83 17.29 -40.51
CA GLN A 36 41.27 17.25 -40.78
C GLN A 36 41.61 17.87 -42.14
N VAL A 37 40.76 17.63 -43.16
CA VAL A 37 40.87 18.28 -44.47
C VAL A 37 40.63 19.78 -44.35
N LEU A 38 39.63 20.22 -43.58
CA LEU A 38 39.38 21.65 -43.34
C LEU A 38 40.58 22.32 -42.66
N LEU A 39 41.17 21.69 -41.64
CA LEU A 39 42.36 22.21 -40.96
C LEU A 39 43.55 22.34 -41.92
N ALA A 40 43.77 21.34 -42.77
CA ALA A 40 44.81 21.38 -43.80
C ALA A 40 44.56 22.50 -44.82
N LEU A 41 43.31 22.72 -45.23
CA LEU A 41 42.91 23.84 -46.10
C LEU A 41 43.17 25.19 -45.44
N VAL A 42 42.83 25.37 -44.16
CA VAL A 42 43.11 26.61 -43.42
C VAL A 42 44.62 26.88 -43.37
N LEU A 43 45.45 25.87 -43.07
CA LEU A 43 46.91 25.99 -43.09
C LEU A 43 47.44 26.34 -44.50
N PHE A 44 46.88 25.73 -45.54
CA PHE A 44 47.23 26.06 -46.92
C PHE A 44 46.87 27.50 -47.28
N PHE A 45 45.69 27.98 -46.89
CA PHE A 45 45.30 29.37 -47.09
C PHE A 45 46.20 30.35 -46.34
N ILE A 46 46.63 30.03 -45.11
CA ILE A 46 47.60 30.85 -44.36
C ILE A 46 48.90 31.03 -45.15
N CYS A 47 49.45 29.95 -45.72
CA CYS A 47 50.63 30.02 -46.59
C CYS A 47 50.36 30.86 -47.85
N GLY A 48 49.19 30.70 -48.47
CA GLY A 48 48.78 31.49 -49.64
C GLY A 48 48.67 32.99 -49.36
N TYR A 49 48.17 33.38 -48.19
CA TYR A 49 48.08 34.79 -47.78
C TYR A 49 49.46 35.40 -47.55
N LEU A 50 50.38 34.65 -46.95
CA LEU A 50 51.78 35.09 -46.77
C LEU A 50 52.49 35.27 -48.11
N ALA A 51 52.32 34.33 -49.04
CA ALA A 51 52.88 34.42 -50.38
C ALA A 51 52.32 35.62 -51.16
N PHE A 52 51.01 35.85 -51.07
CA PHE A 52 50.36 36.99 -51.72
C PHE A 52 50.78 38.33 -51.09
N ALA A 53 50.85 38.41 -49.75
CA ALA A 53 51.37 39.58 -49.05
C ALA A 53 52.81 39.91 -49.46
N HIS A 54 53.67 38.90 -49.57
CA HIS A 54 55.05 39.08 -50.05
C HIS A 54 55.08 39.60 -51.50
N GLN A 55 54.25 39.04 -52.37
CA GLN A 55 54.19 39.48 -53.77
C GLN A 55 53.72 40.94 -53.90
N VAL A 56 52.70 41.33 -53.13
CA VAL A 56 52.21 42.71 -53.07
C VAL A 56 53.29 43.65 -52.53
N TYR A 57 54.02 43.26 -51.49
CA TYR A 57 55.12 44.08 -50.95
C TYR A 57 56.30 44.25 -51.92
N ARG A 58 56.57 43.24 -52.76
CA ARG A 58 57.69 43.26 -53.70
C ARG A 58 57.38 44.03 -54.99
N THR A 59 56.11 44.09 -55.35
CA THR A 59 55.66 44.72 -56.60
C THR A 59 55.01 46.05 -56.22
N GLU A 60 55.76 47.16 -56.30
CA GLU A 60 55.26 48.53 -56.06
C GLU A 60 54.20 48.92 -57.13
N ASN A 61 53.04 48.26 -57.11
CA ASN A 61 52.05 48.32 -58.18
C ASN A 61 50.67 48.62 -57.60
N ASP A 62 50.29 49.89 -57.66
CA ASP A 62 49.06 50.46 -57.09
C ASP A 62 47.86 50.23 -58.04
N SER A 63 47.52 48.95 -58.28
CA SER A 63 46.43 48.55 -59.17
C SER A 63 45.10 48.31 -58.43
N PRO A 64 43.95 48.79 -58.95
CA PRO A 64 42.62 48.50 -58.38
C PRO A 64 42.31 46.99 -58.34
N LEU A 65 42.95 46.18 -59.20
CA LEU A 65 42.81 44.73 -59.19
C LEU A 65 43.41 44.09 -57.93
N VAL A 66 44.55 44.60 -57.44
CA VAL A 66 45.20 44.12 -56.21
C VAL A 66 44.34 44.42 -54.98
N LEU A 67 43.72 45.62 -54.94
CA LEU A 67 42.79 45.98 -53.89
C LEU A 67 41.55 45.08 -53.89
N GLY A 68 40.96 44.83 -55.06
CA GLY A 68 39.82 43.92 -55.22
C GLY A 68 40.13 42.50 -54.72
N LEU A 69 41.29 41.96 -55.08
CA LEU A 69 41.72 40.63 -54.62
C LEU A 69 41.94 40.59 -53.10
N SER A 70 42.51 41.66 -52.52
CA SER A 70 42.75 41.79 -51.08
C SER A 70 41.45 41.81 -50.27
N VAL A 71 40.41 42.48 -50.78
CA VAL A 71 39.07 42.46 -50.18
C VAL A 71 38.45 41.07 -50.23
N ILE A 72 38.53 40.38 -51.38
CA ILE A 72 38.01 39.02 -51.55
C ILE A 72 38.67 38.06 -50.55
N LEU A 73 40.00 38.15 -50.41
CA LEU A 73 40.74 37.38 -49.41
C LEU A 73 40.25 37.73 -48.01
N MET A 74 40.27 39.00 -47.59
CA MET A 74 39.81 39.39 -46.25
C MET A 74 38.39 38.87 -45.92
N LEU A 75 37.43 38.98 -46.86
CA LEU A 75 36.08 38.42 -46.70
C LEU A 75 36.07 36.89 -46.60
N GLY A 76 36.92 36.20 -47.37
CA GLY A 76 37.12 34.76 -47.26
C GLY A 76 37.65 34.33 -45.89
N ALA A 77 38.59 35.08 -45.31
CA ALA A 77 39.08 34.84 -43.96
C ALA A 77 38.00 35.06 -42.89
N VAL A 78 37.18 36.11 -43.04
CA VAL A 78 36.00 36.35 -42.19
C VAL A 78 35.01 35.18 -42.29
N PHE A 79 34.74 34.69 -43.49
CA PHE A 79 33.87 33.53 -43.71
C PHE A 79 34.41 32.29 -42.98
N VAL A 80 35.70 31.96 -43.13
CA VAL A 80 36.33 30.81 -42.48
C VAL A 80 36.20 30.88 -40.95
N ILE A 81 36.52 32.02 -40.33
CA ILE A 81 36.44 32.13 -38.87
C ILE A 81 35.00 32.06 -38.35
N VAL A 82 34.03 32.63 -39.07
CA VAL A 82 32.60 32.54 -38.73
C VAL A 82 32.13 31.09 -38.80
N VAL A 83 32.40 30.39 -39.91
CA VAL A 83 31.99 28.98 -40.09
C VAL A 83 32.60 28.09 -39.02
N VAL A 84 33.90 28.22 -38.74
CA VAL A 84 34.59 27.40 -37.73
C VAL A 84 34.06 27.69 -36.32
N ARG A 85 33.76 28.95 -35.99
CA ARG A 85 33.19 29.30 -34.68
C ARG A 85 31.75 28.79 -34.52
N LEU A 86 30.90 28.98 -35.52
CA LEU A 86 29.52 28.47 -35.50
C LEU A 86 29.51 26.94 -35.40
N SER A 87 30.36 26.28 -36.17
CA SER A 87 30.49 24.82 -36.14
C SER A 87 30.96 24.30 -34.78
N ARG A 88 31.92 24.96 -34.13
CA ARG A 88 32.34 24.61 -32.76
C ARG A 88 31.18 24.76 -31.77
N ALA A 89 30.44 25.85 -31.85
CA ALA A 89 29.30 26.10 -30.96
C ALA A 89 28.22 25.02 -31.12
N SER A 90 27.87 24.68 -32.37
CA SER A 90 26.89 23.63 -32.65
C SER A 90 27.35 22.25 -32.17
N LEU A 91 28.63 21.90 -32.32
CA LEU A 91 29.16 20.62 -31.87
C LEU A 91 29.13 20.49 -30.33
N LEU A 92 29.47 21.55 -29.60
CA LEU A 92 29.38 21.56 -28.14
C LEU A 92 27.93 21.44 -27.68
N GLN A 93 27.01 22.19 -28.30
CA GLN A 93 25.59 22.11 -27.99
C GLN A 93 25.02 20.70 -28.24
N LEU A 94 25.44 20.03 -29.32
CA LEU A 94 25.05 18.64 -29.57
C LEU A 94 25.61 17.67 -28.53
N GLN A 95 26.82 17.89 -28.03
CA GLN A 95 27.39 17.08 -26.95
C GLN A 95 26.62 17.28 -25.64
N ASP A 96 26.34 18.54 -25.26
CA ASP A 96 25.59 18.85 -24.05
C ASP A 96 24.18 18.25 -24.09
N ILE A 97 23.49 18.34 -25.24
CA ILE A 97 22.20 17.70 -25.45
C ILE A 97 22.32 16.19 -25.32
N ALA A 98 23.32 15.57 -25.97
CA ALA A 98 23.50 14.12 -25.91
C ALA A 98 23.87 13.61 -24.50
N GLU A 99 24.65 14.36 -23.73
CA GLU A 99 24.96 14.05 -22.33
C GLU A 99 23.73 14.20 -21.43
N SER A 100 22.97 15.28 -21.61
CA SER A 100 21.70 15.50 -20.90
C SER A 100 20.70 14.38 -21.20
N GLU A 101 20.52 14.02 -22.48
CA GLU A 101 19.65 12.92 -22.89
C GLU A 101 20.11 11.59 -22.30
N ARG A 102 21.42 11.31 -22.31
CA ARG A 102 21.98 10.10 -21.67
C ARG A 102 21.75 10.08 -20.17
N TYR A 103 21.88 11.23 -19.50
CA TYR A 103 21.64 11.34 -18.07
C TYR A 103 20.16 11.11 -17.75
N GLN A 104 19.25 11.77 -18.47
CA GLN A 104 17.79 11.62 -18.32
C GLN A 104 17.30 10.21 -18.66
N ALA A 105 17.92 9.54 -19.62
CA ALA A 105 17.60 8.15 -19.94
C ALA A 105 17.98 7.18 -18.80
N ARG A 106 18.91 7.57 -17.90
CA ARG A 106 19.43 6.72 -16.82
C ARG A 106 18.92 7.10 -15.43
N HIS A 107 18.40 8.30 -15.26
CA HIS A 107 17.96 8.82 -13.96
C HIS A 107 16.50 9.22 -13.96
N ASP A 108 15.89 9.14 -12.78
CA ASP A 108 14.57 9.68 -12.53
C ASP A 108 14.61 11.22 -12.45
N SER A 109 13.73 11.87 -13.18
CA SER A 109 13.73 13.33 -13.34
C SER A 109 13.43 14.10 -12.04
N LEU A 110 12.72 13.49 -11.09
CA LEU A 110 12.35 14.14 -9.83
C LEU A 110 13.45 13.96 -8.77
N THR A 111 13.82 12.71 -8.49
CA THR A 111 14.71 12.35 -7.37
C THR A 111 16.19 12.32 -7.75
N GLN A 112 16.51 12.35 -9.05
CA GLN A 112 17.86 12.22 -9.59
C GLN A 112 18.54 10.89 -9.22
N LEU A 113 17.79 9.89 -8.77
CA LEU A 113 18.26 8.51 -8.58
C LEU A 113 18.34 7.78 -9.92
N GLU A 114 19.14 6.71 -10.00
CA GLU A 114 19.10 5.80 -11.15
C GLU A 114 17.68 5.24 -11.29
N ASN A 115 17.17 5.17 -12.52
CA ASN A 115 15.78 4.79 -12.79
C ASN A 115 15.59 3.27 -12.86
N ARG A 116 14.34 2.84 -13.08
CA ARG A 116 13.96 1.44 -13.28
C ARG A 116 14.81 0.69 -14.32
N GLN A 117 15.18 1.34 -15.42
CA GLN A 117 15.97 0.69 -16.47
C GLN A 117 17.38 0.37 -16.00
N GLU A 118 18.02 1.29 -15.27
CA GLU A 118 19.34 1.08 -14.69
C GLU A 118 19.30 0.08 -13.53
N CYS A 119 18.22 0.05 -12.74
CA CYS A 119 17.99 -0.98 -11.73
C CYS A 119 18.02 -2.38 -12.34
N THR A 120 17.23 -2.62 -13.41
CA THR A 120 17.20 -3.90 -14.11
C THR A 120 18.59 -4.31 -14.61
N LYS A 121 19.28 -3.41 -15.31
CA LYS A 121 20.65 -3.67 -15.80
C LYS A 121 21.62 -3.99 -14.68
N HIS A 122 21.49 -3.31 -13.53
CA HIS A 122 22.37 -3.54 -12.39
C HIS A 122 22.14 -4.92 -11.76
N ILE A 123 20.88 -5.35 -11.65
CA ILE A 123 20.54 -6.69 -11.16
C ILE A 123 21.05 -7.76 -12.14
N GLU A 124 20.86 -7.59 -13.46
CA GLU A 124 21.40 -8.50 -14.48
C GLU A 124 22.93 -8.66 -14.36
N GLN A 125 23.64 -7.56 -14.13
CA GLN A 125 25.08 -7.57 -13.88
C GLN A 125 25.45 -8.31 -12.59
N CYS A 126 24.67 -8.16 -11.52
CA CYS A 126 24.91 -8.85 -10.27
C CYS A 126 24.71 -10.37 -10.41
N ILE A 127 23.64 -10.79 -11.10
CA ILE A 127 23.39 -12.20 -11.44
C ILE A 127 24.55 -12.76 -12.27
N THR A 128 24.99 -12.04 -13.31
CA THR A 128 26.09 -12.48 -14.19
C THR A 128 27.41 -12.62 -13.45
N LYS A 129 27.66 -11.77 -12.45
CA LYS A 129 28.85 -11.86 -11.59
C LYS A 129 28.84 -13.05 -10.63
N GLY A 130 27.70 -13.71 -10.44
CA GLY A 130 27.59 -14.89 -9.58
C GLY A 130 27.91 -14.63 -8.10
N ARG A 131 27.68 -13.41 -7.62
CA ARG A 131 27.86 -13.04 -6.21
C ARG A 131 26.48 -12.95 -5.55
N ALA A 132 26.34 -13.46 -4.33
CA ALA A 132 25.12 -13.30 -3.55
C ALA A 132 24.82 -11.81 -3.28
N PHE A 133 23.56 -11.44 -3.44
CA PHE A 133 23.05 -10.07 -3.23
C PHE A 133 21.58 -10.14 -2.83
N SER A 134 21.01 -9.03 -2.38
CA SER A 134 19.59 -8.92 -2.12
C SER A 134 18.99 -7.72 -2.83
N VAL A 135 17.71 -7.85 -3.17
CA VAL A 135 16.88 -6.76 -3.69
C VAL A 135 15.84 -6.44 -2.64
N LEU A 136 15.78 -5.19 -2.20
CA LEU A 136 14.74 -4.67 -1.30
C LEU A 136 13.88 -3.70 -2.10
N LEU A 137 12.58 -3.95 -2.20
CA LEU A 137 11.59 -3.03 -2.72
C LEU A 137 10.94 -2.30 -1.54
N LEU A 138 10.86 -0.97 -1.60
CA LEU A 138 10.30 -0.11 -0.56
C LEU A 138 9.15 0.71 -1.14
N ASP A 139 8.07 0.84 -0.37
CA ASP A 139 6.91 1.68 -0.66
C ASP A 139 6.64 2.61 0.52
N ILE A 140 6.40 3.90 0.25
CA ILE A 140 6.08 4.89 1.28
C ILE A 140 4.62 4.72 1.71
N ASN A 141 4.41 4.38 2.97
CA ASN A 141 3.07 4.17 3.50
C ASN A 141 2.25 5.46 3.47
N ASN A 142 0.97 5.34 3.08
CA ASN A 142 0.01 6.45 3.02
C ASN A 142 0.42 7.64 2.15
N PHE A 143 1.34 7.48 1.20
CA PHE A 143 1.77 8.57 0.30
C PHE A 143 0.60 9.21 -0.45
N LYS A 144 -0.40 8.42 -0.85
CA LYS A 144 -1.63 8.94 -1.45
C LYS A 144 -2.38 9.91 -0.52
N GLN A 145 -2.49 9.59 0.78
CA GLN A 145 -3.15 10.47 1.75
C GLN A 145 -2.40 11.79 1.90
N VAL A 146 -1.06 11.76 1.85
CA VAL A 146 -0.24 12.98 1.82
C VAL A 146 -0.55 13.83 0.59
N ASN A 147 -0.64 13.21 -0.59
CA ASN A 147 -1.02 13.91 -1.81
C ASN A 147 -2.44 14.49 -1.75
N ASP A 148 -3.39 13.73 -1.21
CA ASP A 148 -4.79 14.15 -1.09
C ASP A 148 -4.96 15.31 -0.08
N ALA A 149 -4.15 15.34 0.98
CA ALA A 149 -4.20 16.36 2.02
C ALA A 149 -3.37 17.63 1.71
N LEU A 150 -2.18 17.48 1.14
CA LEU A 150 -1.18 18.56 0.96
C LEU A 150 -0.85 18.86 -0.50
N GLY A 151 -1.42 18.10 -1.44
CA GLY A 151 -1.24 18.27 -2.87
C GLY A 151 -0.01 17.57 -3.43
N HIS A 152 -0.06 17.25 -4.73
CA HIS A 152 1.00 16.53 -5.43
C HIS A 152 2.38 17.19 -5.37
N PHE A 153 2.45 18.52 -5.39
CA PHE A 153 3.73 19.24 -5.31
C PHE A 153 4.45 19.03 -3.97
N PHE A 154 3.68 18.90 -2.87
CA PHE A 154 4.24 18.55 -1.58
C PHE A 154 4.72 17.10 -1.56
N GLY A 155 3.94 16.17 -2.15
CA GLY A 155 4.35 14.77 -2.33
C GLY A 155 5.64 14.62 -3.13
N ASP A 156 5.81 15.41 -4.20
CA ASP A 156 7.04 15.44 -4.99
C ASP A 156 8.27 15.84 -4.15
N LYS A 157 8.12 16.86 -3.31
CA LYS A 157 9.18 17.27 -2.38
C LYS A 157 9.47 16.22 -1.32
N LEU A 158 8.43 15.53 -0.84
CA LEU A 158 8.60 14.41 0.09
C LEU A 158 9.41 13.28 -0.54
N LEU A 159 9.14 12.93 -1.81
CA LEU A 159 9.90 11.92 -2.54
C LEU A 159 11.37 12.33 -2.73
N ILE A 160 11.63 13.61 -3.01
CA ILE A 160 13.00 14.14 -3.09
C ILE A 160 13.70 14.03 -1.74
N ALA A 161 13.06 14.46 -0.66
CA ALA A 161 13.61 14.38 0.70
C ALA A 161 13.90 12.93 1.10
N PHE A 162 12.98 12.01 0.79
CA PHE A 162 13.13 10.58 1.04
C PHE A 162 14.31 10.00 0.26
N ALA A 163 14.43 10.30 -1.03
CA ALA A 163 15.54 9.85 -1.88
C ALA A 163 16.91 10.34 -1.37
N ILE A 164 17.01 11.62 -0.97
CA ILE A 164 18.22 12.20 -0.39
C ILE A 164 18.58 11.48 0.91
N LYS A 165 17.58 11.22 1.76
CA LYS A 165 17.76 10.60 3.06
C LYS A 165 18.21 9.14 2.93
N ILE A 166 17.59 8.33 2.06
CA ILE A 166 18.05 6.95 1.80
C ILE A 166 19.49 6.96 1.27
N ARG A 167 19.80 7.84 0.31
CA ARG A 167 21.15 7.92 -0.27
C ARG A 167 22.22 8.29 0.76
N SER A 168 21.84 8.95 1.87
CA SER A 168 22.76 9.30 2.95
C SER A 168 23.18 8.11 3.81
N LEU A 169 22.51 6.94 3.70
CA LEU A 169 23.06 5.71 4.24
C LEU A 169 24.31 5.33 3.45
N ASP A 170 25.47 5.70 4.00
CA ASP A 170 26.80 5.33 3.50
C ASP A 170 27.11 3.84 3.79
N THR A 171 26.22 2.94 3.36
CA THR A 171 26.48 1.50 3.40
C THR A 171 27.23 1.10 2.14
N ARG A 172 28.53 0.80 2.29
CA ARG A 172 29.39 0.27 1.23
C ARG A 172 28.70 -0.91 0.53
N GLY A 173 28.34 -0.71 -0.74
CA GLY A 173 27.76 -1.75 -1.59
C GLY A 173 26.23 -1.74 -1.71
N CYS A 174 25.55 -0.73 -1.17
CA CYS A 174 24.14 -0.47 -1.49
C CYS A 174 24.02 0.47 -2.70
N LYS A 175 23.11 0.16 -3.62
CA LYS A 175 22.67 1.05 -4.70
C LYS A 175 21.17 1.28 -4.58
N VAL A 176 20.76 2.53 -4.78
CA VAL A 176 19.36 2.97 -4.63
C VAL A 176 18.83 3.42 -5.98
N PHE A 177 17.63 2.95 -6.32
CA PHE A 177 16.93 3.24 -7.56
C PHE A 177 15.51 3.71 -7.25
N ARG A 178 14.93 4.50 -8.16
CA ARG A 178 13.48 4.80 -8.13
C ARG A 178 12.77 4.05 -9.25
N MET A 179 11.73 3.31 -8.88
CA MET A 179 10.97 2.48 -9.83
C MET A 179 9.83 3.26 -10.50
N GLY A 180 9.27 4.22 -9.77
CA GLY A 180 8.14 5.07 -10.18
C GLY A 180 7.22 5.32 -8.99
N GLY A 181 6.37 6.35 -9.04
CA GLY A 181 5.48 6.68 -7.93
C GLY A 181 6.24 6.88 -6.61
N ASP A 182 5.84 6.15 -5.58
CA ASP A 182 6.41 6.06 -4.23
C ASP A 182 7.31 4.83 -4.01
N GLU A 183 7.66 4.10 -5.08
CA GLU A 183 8.47 2.88 -5.01
C GLU A 183 9.97 3.12 -5.23
N PHE A 184 10.77 2.56 -4.33
CA PHE A 184 12.24 2.60 -4.36
C PHE A 184 12.81 1.18 -4.28
N VAL A 185 13.95 0.95 -4.93
CA VAL A 185 14.68 -0.32 -4.83
C VAL A 185 16.07 -0.09 -4.27
N ILE A 186 16.47 -0.92 -3.31
CA ILE A 186 17.84 -1.03 -2.83
C ILE A 186 18.41 -2.37 -3.26
N VAL A 187 19.52 -2.35 -3.98
CA VAL A 187 20.33 -3.54 -4.28
C VAL A 187 21.55 -3.53 -3.38
N THR A 188 21.75 -4.59 -2.60
CA THR A 188 22.81 -4.69 -1.58
C THR A 188 23.52 -6.03 -1.64
N TYR A 189 24.78 -6.08 -1.19
CA TYR A 189 25.51 -7.34 -0.98
C TYR A 189 25.24 -7.98 0.38
N SER A 190 24.35 -7.41 1.20
CA SER A 190 23.77 -8.09 2.37
C SER A 190 22.98 -9.30 1.88
N ALA A 191 23.44 -10.50 2.17
CA ALA A 191 22.93 -11.75 1.59
C ALA A 191 22.43 -12.74 2.66
N SER A 192 22.20 -12.25 3.88
CA SER A 192 21.56 -13.00 4.97
C SER A 192 20.41 -12.20 5.57
N GLU A 193 19.45 -12.90 6.16
CA GLU A 193 18.33 -12.28 6.87
C GLU A 193 18.82 -11.31 7.95
N THR A 194 19.81 -11.71 8.74
CA THR A 194 20.38 -10.88 9.81
C THR A 194 20.95 -9.56 9.29
N GLU A 195 21.63 -9.56 8.15
CA GLU A 195 22.17 -8.34 7.54
C GLU A 195 21.05 -7.46 6.96
N LEU A 196 20.00 -8.06 6.40
CA LEU A 196 18.84 -7.33 5.88
C LEU A 196 18.05 -6.66 7.00
N PHE A 197 17.80 -7.34 8.12
CA PHE A 197 17.17 -6.73 9.29
C PHE A 197 18.06 -5.63 9.89
N ALA A 198 19.39 -5.79 9.91
CA ALA A 198 20.29 -4.73 10.34
C ALA A 198 20.22 -3.50 9.42
N LEU A 199 20.18 -3.70 8.09
CA LEU A 199 19.99 -2.63 7.12
C LEU A 199 18.64 -1.93 7.31
N ASN A 200 17.56 -2.69 7.50
CA ASN A 200 16.23 -2.14 7.77
C ASN A 200 16.19 -1.33 9.06
N ASN A 201 16.82 -1.80 10.14
CA ASN A 201 16.90 -1.05 11.39
C ASN A 201 17.69 0.27 11.22
N ALA A 202 18.73 0.27 10.39
CA ALA A 202 19.46 1.49 10.06
C ALA A 202 18.60 2.48 9.25
N LEU A 203 17.80 1.98 8.30
CA LEU A 203 16.83 2.77 7.55
C LEU A 203 15.76 3.36 8.48
N LEU A 204 15.11 2.55 9.31
CA LEU A 204 14.13 3.01 10.30
C LEU A 204 14.69 4.11 11.21
N LYS A 205 15.90 3.91 11.74
CA LYS A 205 16.57 4.92 12.56
C LYS A 205 16.79 6.22 11.79
N THR A 206 17.11 6.12 10.51
CA THR A 206 17.31 7.29 9.65
C THR A 206 16.03 8.11 9.47
N PHE A 207 14.86 7.47 9.47
CA PHE A 207 13.55 8.11 9.34
C PHE A 207 12.85 8.39 10.67
N SER A 208 13.45 8.04 11.81
CA SER A 208 12.81 8.15 13.13
C SER A 208 12.44 9.59 13.54
N ASP A 209 13.18 10.59 13.05
CA ASP A 209 12.88 12.01 13.27
C ASP A 209 11.98 12.61 12.17
N GLY A 210 11.44 11.78 11.28
CA GLY A 210 10.69 12.20 10.09
C GLY A 210 11.56 12.88 9.03
N LEU A 211 10.89 13.55 8.09
CA LEU A 211 11.49 14.38 7.05
C LEU A 211 10.99 15.82 7.16
N VAL A 212 11.88 16.77 6.95
CA VAL A 212 11.52 18.20 6.88
C VAL A 212 11.27 18.56 5.42
N VAL A 213 10.05 19.00 5.11
CA VAL A 213 9.61 19.42 3.78
C VAL A 213 8.92 20.78 3.91
N ASP A 214 9.47 21.83 3.30
CA ASP A 214 8.96 23.22 3.42
C ASP A 214 8.70 23.66 4.88
N ASP A 215 9.65 23.40 5.77
CA ASP A 215 9.56 23.68 7.22
C ASP A 215 8.48 22.90 7.98
N VAL A 216 7.81 21.94 7.33
CA VAL A 216 6.88 20.99 7.95
C VAL A 216 7.61 19.69 8.27
N GLN A 217 7.50 19.21 9.50
CA GLN A 217 7.98 17.90 9.90
C GLN A 217 6.93 16.84 9.55
N VAL A 218 7.31 15.87 8.72
CA VAL A 218 6.46 14.80 8.21
C VAL A 218 6.99 13.47 8.72
N ASP A 219 6.17 12.75 9.48
CA ASP A 219 6.48 11.37 9.85
C ASP A 219 6.36 10.48 8.61
N VAL A 220 7.43 9.74 8.30
CA VAL A 220 7.49 8.87 7.13
C VAL A 220 7.68 7.43 7.57
N PHE A 221 6.72 6.60 7.18
CA PHE A 221 6.78 5.16 7.33
C PHE A 221 6.90 4.52 5.95
N TYR A 222 7.59 3.39 5.89
CA TYR A 222 7.68 2.60 4.67
C TYR A 222 7.44 1.13 5.00
N SER A 223 7.01 0.38 3.98
CA SER A 223 6.97 -1.08 4.02
C SER A 223 7.97 -1.60 2.99
N ALA A 224 8.79 -2.58 3.36
CA ALA A 224 9.80 -3.15 2.50
C ALA A 224 9.65 -4.67 2.34
N GLY A 225 9.94 -5.15 1.13
CA GLY A 225 10.03 -6.57 0.81
C GLY A 225 11.40 -6.90 0.26
N ALA A 226 12.04 -7.94 0.77
CA ALA A 226 13.37 -8.35 0.32
C ALA A 226 13.38 -9.72 -0.34
N ARG A 227 14.19 -9.88 -1.38
CA ARG A 227 14.54 -11.18 -1.95
C ARG A 227 16.06 -11.36 -1.93
N ILE A 228 16.53 -12.38 -1.21
CA ILE A 228 17.93 -12.81 -1.21
C ILE A 228 18.19 -13.65 -2.45
N PHE A 229 19.20 -13.32 -3.24
CA PHE A 229 19.68 -14.12 -4.35
C PHE A 229 20.89 -14.97 -3.92
N CYS A 230 20.79 -16.28 -4.14
CA CYS A 230 21.86 -17.25 -3.94
C CYS A 230 22.39 -17.77 -5.29
N VAL A 231 23.68 -18.09 -5.37
CA VAL A 231 24.39 -18.44 -6.62
C VAL A 231 23.84 -19.70 -7.30
N GLU A 232 23.18 -20.56 -6.55
CA GLU A 232 22.58 -21.81 -7.04
C GLU A 232 21.31 -21.57 -7.88
N GLU A 233 20.69 -20.40 -7.73
CA GLU A 233 19.46 -20.04 -8.43
C GLU A 233 19.77 -19.34 -9.77
N LYS A 234 18.86 -19.47 -10.74
CA LYS A 234 18.91 -18.73 -12.02
C LYS A 234 17.61 -17.96 -12.29
N PRO A 235 17.19 -17.06 -11.39
CA PRO A 235 15.95 -16.34 -11.57
C PRO A 235 16.13 -15.26 -12.64
N SER A 236 15.02 -14.89 -13.27
CA SER A 236 15.00 -13.66 -14.07
C SER A 236 14.98 -12.42 -13.16
N VAL A 237 15.39 -11.26 -13.67
CA VAL A 237 15.28 -10.00 -12.90
C VAL A 237 13.83 -9.69 -12.53
N THR A 238 12.90 -9.95 -13.46
CA THR A 238 11.47 -9.79 -13.24
C THR A 238 10.97 -10.65 -12.08
N GLU A 239 11.48 -11.87 -11.96
CA GLU A 239 11.13 -12.79 -10.88
C GLU A 239 11.67 -12.33 -9.52
N LEU A 240 12.93 -11.86 -9.44
CA LEU A 240 13.48 -11.28 -8.21
C LEU A 240 12.68 -10.07 -7.73
N LEU A 241 12.33 -9.16 -8.66
CA LEU A 241 11.51 -7.99 -8.34
C LEU A 241 10.08 -8.38 -7.94
N LYS A 242 9.47 -9.37 -8.61
CA LYS A 242 8.16 -9.90 -8.24
C LYS A 242 8.17 -10.50 -6.83
N HIS A 243 9.22 -11.26 -6.48
CA HIS A 243 9.34 -11.84 -5.14
C HIS A 243 9.53 -10.76 -4.06
N ALA A 244 10.33 -9.73 -4.33
CA ALA A 244 10.46 -8.58 -3.44
C ALA A 244 9.11 -7.83 -3.29
N ASP A 245 8.34 -7.68 -4.37
CA ASP A 245 7.01 -7.06 -4.35
C ASP A 245 6.00 -7.84 -3.50
N ILE A 246 5.95 -9.16 -3.64
CA ILE A 246 5.11 -10.03 -2.81
C ILE A 246 5.45 -9.88 -1.33
N ALA A 247 6.75 -9.86 -0.99
CA ALA A 247 7.19 -9.63 0.37
C ALA A 247 6.84 -8.22 0.87
N MET A 248 6.94 -7.20 0.02
CA MET A 248 6.62 -5.82 0.38
C MET A 248 5.13 -5.67 0.67
N TYR A 249 4.28 -6.29 -0.15
CA TYR A 249 2.85 -6.33 0.09
C TYR A 249 2.51 -7.06 1.40
N ALA A 250 3.17 -8.18 1.67
CA ALA A 250 3.02 -8.88 2.95
C ALA A 250 3.39 -7.96 4.12
N ALA A 251 4.53 -7.26 4.05
CA ALA A 251 4.97 -6.30 5.05
C ALA A 251 3.93 -5.18 5.27
N LYS A 252 3.38 -4.63 4.18
CA LYS A 252 2.34 -3.59 4.23
C LYS A 252 1.06 -4.10 4.92
N SER A 253 0.67 -5.34 4.65
CA SER A 253 -0.53 -5.96 5.24
C SER A 253 -0.35 -6.32 6.72
N SER A 254 0.85 -6.76 7.12
CA SER A 254 1.19 -7.10 8.52
C SER A 254 1.65 -5.89 9.33
N ARG A 255 1.68 -4.70 8.74
CA ARG A 255 2.25 -3.46 9.31
C ARG A 255 3.70 -3.64 9.79
N GLN A 256 4.44 -4.54 9.15
CA GLN A 256 5.87 -4.73 9.38
C GLN A 256 6.68 -3.84 8.44
N SER A 257 7.85 -3.40 8.88
CA SER A 257 8.74 -2.57 8.06
C SER A 257 9.51 -3.37 7.01
N LEU A 258 9.80 -4.65 7.28
CA LEU A 258 10.49 -5.54 6.36
C LEU A 258 9.92 -6.96 6.47
N VAL A 259 9.62 -7.57 5.33
CA VAL A 259 9.42 -9.02 5.17
C VAL A 259 10.41 -9.54 4.13
N ILE A 260 10.97 -10.72 4.39
CA ILE A 260 11.88 -11.40 3.46
C ILE A 260 11.07 -12.48 2.75
N PHE A 261 11.18 -12.53 1.43
CA PHE A 261 10.52 -13.53 0.61
C PHE A 261 11.09 -14.92 0.89
N ASP A 262 10.18 -15.85 1.14
CA ASP A 262 10.38 -17.28 1.03
C ASP A 262 9.26 -17.92 0.19
N GLN A 263 9.41 -19.20 -0.13
CA GLN A 263 8.42 -19.91 -0.95
C GLN A 263 7.07 -20.05 -0.22
N THR A 264 7.07 -20.18 1.10
CA THR A 264 5.83 -20.33 1.87
C THR A 264 4.97 -19.07 1.84
N LEU A 265 5.61 -17.89 1.80
CA LEU A 265 4.96 -16.61 1.61
C LEU A 265 4.34 -16.51 0.21
N HIS A 266 5.03 -16.98 -0.82
CA HIS A 266 4.50 -17.00 -2.18
C HIS A 266 3.22 -17.85 -2.28
N ASP A 267 3.32 -19.09 -1.80
CA ASP A 267 2.22 -20.06 -1.86
C ASP A 267 1.02 -19.55 -1.04
N GLY A 268 1.27 -18.89 0.10
CA GLY A 268 0.24 -18.26 0.93
C GLY A 268 -0.50 -17.13 0.22
N VAL A 269 0.21 -16.25 -0.50
CA VAL A 269 -0.40 -15.14 -1.25
C VAL A 269 -1.20 -15.65 -2.45
N GLU A 270 -0.72 -16.67 -3.16
CA GLU A 270 -1.46 -17.31 -4.23
C GLU A 270 -2.76 -17.96 -3.71
N ALA A 271 -2.67 -18.71 -2.62
CA ALA A 271 -3.84 -19.30 -1.96
C ALA A 271 -4.85 -18.24 -1.48
N GLU A 272 -4.38 -17.11 -0.92
CA GLU A 272 -5.23 -16.00 -0.51
C GLU A 272 -6.01 -15.42 -1.71
N PHE A 273 -5.32 -15.23 -2.84
CA PHE A 273 -5.92 -14.71 -4.08
C PHE A 273 -6.95 -15.68 -4.68
N GLU A 274 -6.64 -16.97 -4.72
CA GLU A 274 -7.58 -17.99 -5.18
C GLU A 274 -8.82 -18.05 -4.28
N LEU A 275 -8.63 -18.02 -2.96
CA LEU A 275 -9.71 -18.04 -1.99
C LEU A 275 -10.57 -16.78 -2.11
N PHE A 276 -9.98 -15.60 -2.31
CA PHE A 276 -10.74 -14.37 -2.54
C PHE A 276 -11.60 -14.44 -3.80
N ASN A 277 -11.05 -14.94 -4.91
CA ASN A 277 -11.81 -15.13 -6.15
C ASN A 277 -12.90 -16.20 -6.02
N ALA A 278 -12.67 -17.23 -5.21
CA ALA A 278 -13.71 -18.20 -4.86
C ALA A 278 -14.83 -17.53 -4.03
N LEU A 279 -14.50 -16.68 -3.06
CA LEU A 279 -15.47 -15.97 -2.22
C LEU A 279 -16.38 -15.04 -3.04
N LYS A 280 -15.82 -14.31 -4.01
CA LYS A 280 -16.62 -13.48 -4.94
C LYS A 280 -17.63 -14.28 -5.75
N ARG A 281 -17.22 -15.47 -6.19
CA ARG A 281 -18.12 -16.40 -6.91
C ARG A 281 -19.19 -16.94 -5.96
N ALA A 282 -18.80 -17.31 -4.74
CA ALA A 282 -19.66 -17.89 -3.72
C ALA A 282 -20.85 -17.01 -3.33
N LEU A 283 -20.64 -15.69 -3.27
CA LEU A 283 -21.69 -14.71 -2.99
C LEU A 283 -22.83 -14.76 -4.03
N ASN A 284 -22.53 -15.14 -5.27
CA ASN A 284 -23.49 -15.19 -6.37
C ASN A 284 -24.03 -16.61 -6.66
N SER A 285 -23.47 -17.65 -6.03
CA SER A 285 -23.72 -19.06 -6.40
C SER A 285 -24.39 -19.89 -5.30
N ASN A 286 -25.06 -19.25 -4.33
CA ASN A 286 -25.70 -19.90 -3.17
C ASN A 286 -24.74 -20.79 -2.35
N GLN A 287 -23.44 -20.50 -2.36
CA GLN A 287 -22.44 -21.21 -1.56
C GLN A 287 -22.26 -20.61 -0.17
N LEU A 288 -22.71 -19.37 0.02
CA LEU A 288 -22.81 -18.72 1.32
C LEU A 288 -24.20 -18.95 1.91
N GLU A 289 -24.23 -19.40 3.16
CA GLU A 289 -25.44 -19.70 3.91
C GLU A 289 -25.36 -19.04 5.30
N VAL A 290 -26.51 -18.68 5.88
CA VAL A 290 -26.59 -18.16 7.24
C VAL A 290 -27.16 -19.26 8.14
N TYR A 291 -26.40 -19.62 9.17
CA TYR A 291 -26.80 -20.55 10.22
C TYR A 291 -27.17 -19.74 11.45
N TYR A 292 -28.02 -20.31 12.30
CA TYR A 292 -28.56 -19.64 13.46
C TYR A 292 -28.22 -20.41 14.73
N GLN A 293 -27.45 -19.79 15.62
CA GLN A 293 -27.15 -20.39 16.92
C GLN A 293 -28.09 -19.84 18.01
N PRO A 294 -28.86 -20.68 18.71
CA PRO A 294 -29.77 -20.21 19.74
C PRO A 294 -29.10 -19.64 21.00
N LEU A 295 -29.71 -18.59 21.54
CA LEU A 295 -29.42 -18.00 22.85
C LEU A 295 -30.63 -18.20 23.77
N VAL A 296 -30.39 -18.61 25.01
CA VAL A 296 -31.46 -18.83 26.01
C VAL A 296 -31.22 -18.03 27.28
N CYS A 297 -32.30 -17.65 27.96
CA CYS A 297 -32.25 -17.04 29.29
C CYS A 297 -31.70 -18.05 30.30
N GLY A 298 -30.64 -17.69 31.03
CA GLY A 298 -30.00 -18.57 32.00
C GLY A 298 -30.93 -19.03 33.14
N HIS A 299 -31.89 -18.18 33.51
CA HIS A 299 -32.81 -18.45 34.62
C HIS A 299 -34.04 -19.24 34.17
N SER A 300 -34.72 -18.78 33.12
CA SER A 300 -35.98 -19.38 32.68
C SER A 300 -35.77 -20.49 31.65
N ASN A 301 -34.58 -20.60 31.07
CA ASN A 301 -34.25 -21.43 29.89
C ASN A 301 -35.17 -21.12 28.68
N GLU A 302 -35.75 -19.91 28.62
CA GLU A 302 -36.59 -19.46 27.51
C GLU A 302 -35.71 -18.94 26.38
N VAL A 303 -36.18 -19.11 25.14
CA VAL A 303 -35.47 -18.59 23.97
C VAL A 303 -35.41 -17.06 24.08
N HIS A 304 -34.20 -16.53 23.98
CA HIS A 304 -33.98 -15.09 23.87
C HIS A 304 -33.82 -14.68 22.41
N GLY A 305 -32.92 -15.35 21.70
CA GLY A 305 -32.54 -14.94 20.35
C GLY A 305 -31.82 -16.02 19.57
N LEU A 306 -31.38 -15.65 18.38
CA LEU A 306 -30.55 -16.43 17.48
C LEU A 306 -29.36 -15.58 17.02
N GLU A 307 -28.15 -16.10 17.01
CA GLU A 307 -27.01 -15.45 16.35
C GLU A 307 -26.88 -15.94 14.91
N ALA A 308 -26.85 -14.99 13.97
CA ALA A 308 -26.68 -15.26 12.55
C ALA A 308 -25.20 -15.42 12.22
N LEU A 309 -24.80 -16.65 11.93
CA LEU A 309 -23.43 -17.04 11.67
C LEU A 309 -23.26 -17.43 10.20
N LEU A 310 -22.41 -16.70 9.49
CA LEU A 310 -22.09 -17.00 8.10
C LEU A 310 -21.35 -18.35 8.00
N ARG A 311 -21.75 -19.16 7.01
CA ARG A 311 -21.10 -20.39 6.63
C ARG A 311 -20.81 -20.38 5.14
N TRP A 312 -19.60 -20.78 4.78
CA TRP A 312 -19.20 -20.92 3.39
C TRP A 312 -18.91 -22.39 3.10
N ARG A 313 -19.57 -22.93 2.08
CA ARG A 313 -19.30 -24.26 1.52
C ARG A 313 -18.52 -24.12 0.22
N ASP A 314 -17.47 -24.91 0.07
CA ASP A 314 -16.76 -25.02 -1.21
C ASP A 314 -17.59 -25.78 -2.25
N THR A 315 -17.08 -25.90 -3.48
CA THR A 315 -17.76 -26.64 -4.57
C THR A 315 -17.91 -28.13 -4.30
N CYS A 316 -17.13 -28.69 -3.38
CA CYS A 316 -17.15 -30.10 -2.98
C CYS A 316 -18.09 -30.33 -1.77
N GLY A 317 -18.64 -29.27 -1.18
CA GLY A 317 -19.54 -29.30 -0.02
C GLY A 317 -18.86 -29.16 1.34
N ALA A 318 -17.53 -29.01 1.39
CA ALA A 318 -16.76 -28.85 2.63
C ALA A 318 -16.89 -27.41 3.18
N PHE A 319 -16.92 -27.28 4.50
CA PHE A 319 -17.00 -25.96 5.15
C PHE A 319 -15.64 -25.27 5.18
N ILE A 320 -15.63 -24.02 4.72
CA ILE A 320 -14.50 -23.11 4.86
C ILE A 320 -14.75 -22.26 6.12
N SER A 321 -13.76 -22.23 7.01
CA SER A 321 -13.87 -21.50 8.29
C SER A 321 -13.99 -19.99 8.06
N PRO A 322 -14.92 -19.29 8.75
CA PRO A 322 -14.96 -17.82 8.79
C PRO A 322 -13.63 -17.18 9.15
N MET A 323 -12.85 -17.79 10.03
CA MET A 323 -11.51 -17.32 10.42
C MET A 323 -10.52 -17.29 9.24
N THR A 324 -10.79 -18.02 8.16
CA THR A 324 -9.94 -18.05 6.97
C THR A 324 -10.35 -16.99 5.96
N PHE A 325 -11.65 -16.81 5.70
CA PHE A 325 -12.12 -15.97 4.59
C PHE A 325 -12.59 -14.57 5.01
N ILE A 326 -13.00 -14.34 6.26
CA ILE A 326 -13.40 -13.02 6.75
C ILE A 326 -12.21 -12.04 6.73
N PRO A 327 -11.00 -12.40 7.23
CA PRO A 327 -9.85 -11.49 7.15
C PRO A 327 -9.49 -11.10 5.71
N ILE A 328 -9.64 -12.03 4.77
CA ILE A 328 -9.39 -11.79 3.34
C ILE A 328 -10.44 -10.83 2.77
N ALA A 329 -11.71 -11.01 3.13
CA ALA A 329 -12.78 -10.11 2.72
C ALA A 329 -12.56 -8.69 3.26
N GLU A 330 -12.13 -8.55 4.51
CA GLU A 330 -11.79 -7.26 5.12
C GLU A 330 -10.60 -6.62 4.40
N LYS A 331 -9.48 -7.33 4.25
CA LYS A 331 -8.28 -6.82 3.56
C LYS A 331 -8.58 -6.29 2.15
N ASN A 332 -9.57 -6.87 1.47
CA ASN A 332 -9.99 -6.48 0.13
C ASN A 332 -11.24 -5.58 0.07
N ASN A 333 -11.69 -5.00 1.20
CA ASN A 333 -12.91 -4.17 1.33
C ASN A 333 -14.20 -4.86 0.81
N TYR A 334 -14.19 -6.19 0.73
CA TYR A 334 -15.30 -7.01 0.26
C TYR A 334 -16.28 -7.36 1.38
N ILE A 335 -15.86 -7.19 2.65
CA ILE A 335 -16.67 -7.48 3.83
C ILE A 335 -18.02 -6.74 3.81
N LYS A 336 -18.07 -5.50 3.29
CA LYS A 336 -19.31 -4.72 3.14
C LYS A 336 -20.39 -5.45 2.34
N GLN A 337 -19.99 -6.18 1.29
CA GLN A 337 -20.92 -6.94 0.46
C GLN A 337 -21.41 -8.19 1.20
N ILE A 338 -20.55 -8.81 1.99
CA ILE A 338 -20.88 -9.96 2.84
C ILE A 338 -21.83 -9.54 3.96
N SER A 339 -21.55 -8.45 4.67
CA SER A 339 -22.42 -7.89 5.71
C SER A 339 -23.81 -7.56 5.13
N THR A 340 -23.85 -6.93 3.95
CA THR A 340 -25.12 -6.65 3.25
C THR A 340 -25.89 -7.94 2.95
N PHE A 341 -25.21 -8.98 2.45
CA PHE A 341 -25.82 -10.28 2.18
C PHE A 341 -26.39 -10.93 3.45
N VAL A 342 -25.64 -10.94 4.56
CA VAL A 342 -26.11 -11.50 5.84
C VAL A 342 -27.31 -10.74 6.35
N ILE A 343 -27.27 -9.40 6.34
CA ILE A 343 -28.37 -8.54 6.80
C ILE A 343 -29.62 -8.78 5.95
N GLU A 344 -29.51 -8.76 4.62
CA GLU A 344 -30.64 -9.01 3.72
C GLU A 344 -31.24 -10.40 3.96
N ARG A 345 -30.40 -11.42 4.16
CA ARG A 345 -30.86 -12.77 4.44
C ARG A 345 -31.62 -12.85 5.76
N VAL A 346 -31.05 -12.32 6.84
CA VAL A 346 -31.69 -12.28 8.16
C VAL A 346 -33.00 -11.51 8.10
N PHE A 347 -33.03 -10.34 7.46
CA PHE A 347 -34.24 -9.51 7.35
C PHE A 347 -35.35 -10.22 6.59
N SER A 348 -35.01 -10.96 5.52
CA SER A 348 -35.97 -11.76 4.77
C SER A 348 -36.55 -12.93 5.59
N GLU A 349 -35.78 -13.49 6.52
CA GLU A 349 -36.15 -14.68 7.30
C GLU A 349 -36.79 -14.35 8.65
N LEU A 350 -36.57 -13.13 9.17
CA LEU A 350 -36.99 -12.69 10.49
C LEU A 350 -38.50 -12.89 10.74
N SER A 351 -39.34 -12.61 9.75
CA SER A 351 -40.80 -12.78 9.85
C SER A 351 -41.21 -14.22 10.17
N HIS A 352 -40.47 -15.22 9.68
CA HIS A 352 -40.72 -16.63 9.95
C HIS A 352 -40.39 -17.00 11.39
N PHE A 353 -39.28 -16.47 11.93
CA PHE A 353 -38.92 -16.68 13.33
C PHE A 353 -39.91 -16.02 14.28
N LEU A 354 -40.31 -14.77 14.00
CA LEU A 354 -41.28 -14.02 14.80
C LEU A 354 -42.68 -14.66 14.84
N THR A 355 -43.06 -15.40 13.80
CA THR A 355 -44.32 -16.15 13.80
C THR A 355 -44.30 -17.30 14.82
N ILE A 356 -43.12 -17.89 15.06
CA ILE A 356 -42.92 -18.99 16.00
C ILE A 356 -42.69 -18.46 17.41
N GLU A 357 -41.81 -17.47 17.57
CA GLU A 357 -41.47 -16.84 18.85
C GLU A 357 -41.52 -15.30 18.70
N PRO A 358 -42.61 -14.62 19.09
CA PRO A 358 -42.85 -13.21 18.79
C PRO A 358 -41.82 -12.21 19.35
N ASN A 359 -41.07 -12.65 20.36
CA ASN A 359 -40.08 -11.84 21.07
C ASN A 359 -38.62 -12.24 20.74
N VAL A 360 -38.41 -13.13 19.77
CA VAL A 360 -37.06 -13.57 19.40
C VAL A 360 -36.27 -12.42 18.77
N THR A 361 -35.03 -12.24 19.21
CA THR A 361 -34.07 -11.34 18.58
C THR A 361 -33.14 -12.12 17.66
N VAL A 362 -32.65 -11.47 16.60
CA VAL A 362 -31.58 -12.03 15.76
C VAL A 362 -30.35 -11.12 15.83
N HIS A 363 -29.22 -11.71 16.17
CA HIS A 363 -27.95 -11.02 16.31
C HIS A 363 -27.15 -11.11 15.02
N ILE A 364 -26.54 -10.01 14.59
CA ILE A 364 -25.76 -9.91 13.35
C ILE A 364 -24.43 -9.24 13.65
N ASN A 365 -23.34 -9.96 13.39
CA ASN A 365 -21.98 -9.45 13.46
C ASN A 365 -21.70 -8.39 12.38
N LEU A 366 -21.06 -7.28 12.76
CA LEU A 366 -20.57 -6.25 11.84
C LEU A 366 -19.04 -6.14 11.92
N SER A 367 -18.41 -5.78 10.81
CA SER A 367 -16.97 -5.52 10.73
C SER A 367 -16.65 -4.04 10.95
N CYS A 368 -15.44 -3.74 11.42
CA CYS A 368 -14.92 -2.37 11.55
C CYS A 368 -15.09 -1.56 10.25
N GLN A 369 -14.92 -2.22 9.11
CA GLN A 369 -14.99 -1.56 7.82
C GLN A 369 -16.41 -1.11 7.44
N ASP A 370 -17.45 -1.72 7.99
CA ASP A 370 -18.85 -1.37 7.73
C ASP A 370 -19.18 0.04 8.25
N PHE A 371 -18.38 0.56 9.18
CA PHE A 371 -18.57 1.85 9.83
C PHE A 371 -18.01 3.00 9.01
N HIS A 372 -17.18 2.71 8.00
CA HIS A 372 -16.61 3.71 7.11
C HIS A 372 -17.65 4.23 6.10
N GLY A 373 -18.08 5.47 6.32
CA GLY A 373 -19.00 6.21 5.46
C GLY A 373 -20.48 5.95 5.79
N ARG A 374 -21.39 6.41 4.92
CA ARG A 374 -22.85 6.27 5.12
C ARG A 374 -23.46 5.03 4.45
N TYR A 375 -22.62 4.12 3.95
CA TYR A 375 -23.07 2.99 3.14
C TYR A 375 -24.00 2.05 3.92
N LEU A 376 -23.57 1.60 5.11
CA LEU A 376 -24.34 0.67 5.95
C LEU A 376 -25.71 1.26 6.31
N ILE A 377 -25.75 2.51 6.78
CA ILE A 377 -27.00 3.17 7.18
C ILE A 377 -27.98 3.26 6.00
N ASN A 378 -27.50 3.66 4.81
CA ASN A 378 -28.36 3.72 3.62
C ASN A 378 -28.93 2.34 3.26
N GLN A 379 -28.10 1.29 3.34
CA GLN A 379 -28.54 -0.09 3.10
C GLN A 379 -29.58 -0.56 4.13
N LEU A 380 -29.36 -0.25 5.41
CA LEU A 380 -30.31 -0.61 6.47
C LEU A 380 -31.67 0.05 6.28
N VAL A 381 -31.72 1.32 5.91
CA VAL A 381 -32.99 2.02 5.61
C VAL A 381 -33.74 1.34 4.47
N GLU A 382 -33.04 0.99 3.38
CA GLU A 382 -33.63 0.32 2.23
C GLU A 382 -34.17 -1.07 2.59
N LEU A 383 -33.34 -1.90 3.24
CA LEU A 383 -33.69 -3.27 3.61
C LEU A 383 -34.80 -3.30 4.68
N GLN A 384 -34.76 -2.40 5.66
CA GLN A 384 -35.81 -2.28 6.67
C GLN A 384 -37.15 -1.97 6.03
N SER A 385 -37.20 -1.04 5.07
CA SER A 385 -38.42 -0.72 4.33
C SER A 385 -38.88 -1.87 3.43
N LYS A 386 -37.94 -2.57 2.77
CA LYS A 386 -38.23 -3.68 1.85
C LYS A 386 -38.86 -4.88 2.56
N TYR A 387 -38.37 -5.24 3.74
CA TYR A 387 -38.81 -6.43 4.49
C TYR A 387 -39.73 -6.12 5.68
N ASN A 388 -40.07 -4.84 5.89
CA ASN A 388 -40.91 -4.37 7.01
C ASN A 388 -40.41 -4.88 8.38
N VAL A 389 -39.11 -4.74 8.60
CA VAL A 389 -38.43 -5.26 9.80
C VAL A 389 -38.69 -4.35 10.99
N ARG A 390 -39.10 -4.96 12.12
CA ARG A 390 -39.13 -4.27 13.42
C ARG A 390 -37.71 -4.22 13.97
N PRO A 391 -37.09 -3.04 14.10
CA PRO A 391 -35.66 -2.95 14.41
C PRO A 391 -35.31 -3.45 15.82
N ASN A 392 -36.27 -3.42 16.76
CA ASN A 392 -36.11 -3.99 18.10
C ASN A 392 -35.95 -5.53 18.13
N CYS A 393 -36.15 -6.22 17.01
CA CYS A 393 -35.91 -7.65 16.87
C CYS A 393 -34.51 -7.97 16.33
N VAL A 394 -33.67 -6.95 16.10
CA VAL A 394 -32.31 -7.13 15.56
C VAL A 394 -31.30 -6.50 16.51
N VAL A 395 -30.23 -7.24 16.80
CA VAL A 395 -29.09 -6.78 17.60
C VAL A 395 -27.86 -6.80 16.71
N PHE A 396 -27.16 -5.68 16.58
CA PHE A 396 -25.88 -5.64 15.90
C PHE A 396 -24.73 -5.89 16.89
N GLU A 397 -23.83 -6.79 16.54
CA GLU A 397 -22.68 -7.18 17.36
C GLU A 397 -21.41 -6.54 16.82
N LEU A 398 -20.63 -5.95 17.72
CA LEU A 398 -19.37 -5.25 17.43
C LEU A 398 -18.29 -5.79 18.33
N THR A 399 -17.15 -6.21 17.77
CA THR A 399 -16.05 -6.69 18.61
C THR A 399 -15.44 -5.54 19.42
N GLU A 400 -14.92 -5.87 20.60
CA GLU A 400 -14.22 -4.90 21.45
C GLU A 400 -13.10 -4.16 20.70
N SER A 401 -12.26 -4.91 19.97
CA SER A 401 -11.13 -4.36 19.23
C SER A 401 -11.56 -3.34 18.17
N MET A 402 -12.69 -3.58 17.50
CA MET A 402 -13.24 -2.67 16.51
C MET A 402 -13.65 -1.34 17.12
N VAL A 403 -14.29 -1.37 18.28
CA VAL A 403 -14.73 -0.13 18.96
C VAL A 403 -13.53 0.68 19.46
N MET A 404 -12.44 0.00 19.84
CA MET A 404 -11.21 0.64 20.34
C MET A 404 -10.35 1.29 19.24
N ASP A 405 -10.50 0.88 17.97
CA ASP A 405 -9.71 1.43 16.85
C ASP A 405 -10.09 2.90 16.56
N ASP A 406 -11.39 3.22 16.58
CA ASP A 406 -11.92 4.60 16.49
C ASP A 406 -13.20 4.75 17.34
N VAL A 407 -13.02 5.18 18.59
CA VAL A 407 -14.10 5.32 19.57
C VAL A 407 -15.15 6.36 19.15
N ASP A 408 -14.72 7.48 18.57
CA ASP A 408 -15.64 8.57 18.20
C ASP A 408 -16.52 8.16 17.01
N GLN A 409 -15.93 7.50 16.01
CA GLN A 409 -16.68 6.94 14.89
C GLN A 409 -17.63 5.83 15.34
N ALA A 410 -17.17 4.92 16.21
CA ALA A 410 -18.00 3.87 16.76
C ALA A 410 -19.20 4.45 17.52
N LYS A 411 -18.97 5.44 18.39
CA LYS A 411 -20.03 6.13 19.15
C LYS A 411 -21.06 6.78 18.24
N TYR A 412 -20.63 7.48 17.19
CA TYR A 412 -21.53 8.09 16.20
C TYR A 412 -22.39 7.03 15.50
N MET A 413 -21.78 5.95 15.01
CA MET A 413 -22.49 4.90 14.28
C MET A 413 -23.45 4.10 15.16
N ILE A 414 -23.05 3.77 16.39
CA ILE A 414 -23.92 3.11 17.37
C ILE A 414 -25.13 4.02 17.67
N GLY A 415 -24.91 5.32 17.85
CA GLY A 415 -25.99 6.30 18.00
C GLY A 415 -26.99 6.26 16.84
N MET A 416 -26.49 6.24 15.59
CA MET A 416 -27.33 6.13 14.40
C MET A 416 -28.16 4.84 14.37
N LEU A 417 -27.58 3.69 14.75
CA LEU A 417 -28.30 2.41 14.81
C LEU A 417 -29.43 2.44 15.85
N ILE A 418 -29.18 3.07 17.00
CA ILE A 418 -30.16 3.20 18.08
C ILE A 418 -31.27 4.18 17.71
N ASP A 419 -30.95 5.28 17.03
CA ASP A 419 -31.93 6.24 16.51
C ASP A 419 -32.86 5.59 15.48
N MET A 420 -32.36 4.58 14.74
CA MET A 420 -33.17 3.73 13.87
C MET A 420 -34.00 2.67 14.62
N GLY A 421 -33.76 2.50 15.93
CA GLY A 421 -34.46 1.58 16.81
C GLY A 421 -33.83 0.19 16.95
N PHE A 422 -32.60 -0.01 16.46
CA PHE A 422 -31.86 -1.25 16.63
C PHE A 422 -31.16 -1.31 17.99
N SER A 423 -30.88 -2.53 18.44
CA SER A 423 -30.05 -2.76 19.61
C SER A 423 -28.60 -3.02 19.20
N VAL A 424 -27.65 -2.68 20.08
CA VAL A 424 -26.23 -2.94 19.87
C VAL A 424 -25.66 -3.73 21.05
N SER A 425 -24.82 -4.71 20.72
CA SER A 425 -24.06 -5.54 21.65
C SER A 425 -22.57 -5.42 21.38
N ILE A 426 -21.77 -5.50 22.44
CA ILE A 426 -20.31 -5.66 22.33
C ILE A 426 -19.96 -7.13 22.43
N ASP A 427 -19.16 -7.61 21.49
CA ASP A 427 -18.67 -8.98 21.37
C ASP A 427 -17.19 -9.12 21.76
N ASP A 428 -16.75 -10.36 22.03
CA ASP A 428 -15.40 -10.74 22.45
C ASP A 428 -14.88 -9.99 23.69
N PHE A 429 -15.76 -9.58 24.60
CA PHE A 429 -15.41 -8.68 25.69
C PHE A 429 -14.45 -9.32 26.70
N GLY A 430 -13.35 -8.62 26.99
CA GLY A 430 -12.30 -9.02 27.94
C GLY A 430 -11.02 -9.51 27.28
N THR A 431 -11.01 -9.70 25.95
CA THR A 431 -9.83 -10.13 25.20
C THR A 431 -8.88 -8.96 24.87
N GLY A 432 -9.35 -7.72 24.99
CA GLY A 432 -8.58 -6.50 24.74
C GLY A 432 -8.26 -5.67 25.99
N PHE A 433 -7.56 -4.55 25.79
CA PHE A 433 -7.29 -3.54 26.82
C PHE A 433 -8.44 -2.53 26.89
N SER A 434 -9.65 -2.97 27.24
CA SER A 434 -10.77 -2.04 27.47
C SER A 434 -10.45 -1.05 28.58
N SER A 435 -10.49 0.25 28.26
CA SER A 435 -10.64 1.26 29.30
C SER A 435 -12.10 1.31 29.70
N PHE A 436 -12.43 0.91 30.93
CA PHE A 436 -13.79 1.00 31.51
C PHE A 436 -14.45 2.38 31.32
N SER A 437 -13.66 3.43 31.14
CA SER A 437 -14.13 4.77 30.81
C SER A 437 -14.91 4.83 29.49
N MET A 438 -14.58 4.00 28.51
CA MET A 438 -15.19 3.99 27.19
C MET A 438 -16.60 3.38 27.21
N LEU A 439 -16.77 2.22 27.85
CA LEU A 439 -18.09 1.57 27.97
C LEU A 439 -19.14 2.49 28.59
N ARG A 440 -18.72 3.37 29.51
CA ARG A 440 -19.60 4.37 30.13
C ARG A 440 -20.21 5.33 29.11
N GLU A 441 -19.54 5.57 28.00
CA GLU A 441 -19.93 6.57 26.99
C GLU A 441 -20.65 5.98 25.78
N LEU A 442 -20.66 4.66 25.65
CA LEU A 442 -21.29 3.96 24.53
C LEU A 442 -22.73 3.58 24.89
N PRO A 443 -23.73 3.92 24.07
CA PRO A 443 -25.12 3.60 24.36
C PRO A 443 -25.46 2.14 23.99
N ILE A 444 -24.73 1.18 24.57
CA ILE A 444 -24.92 -0.26 24.30
C ILE A 444 -26.01 -0.87 25.19
N SER A 445 -26.59 -1.98 24.73
CA SER A 445 -27.69 -2.69 25.42
C SER A 445 -27.28 -4.06 25.96
N GLN A 446 -26.16 -4.59 25.48
CA GLN A 446 -25.71 -5.94 25.77
C GLN A 446 -24.19 -6.08 25.67
N ILE A 447 -23.63 -6.99 26.46
CA ILE A 447 -22.21 -7.37 26.43
C ILE A 447 -22.13 -8.89 26.36
N LYS A 448 -21.37 -9.43 25.40
CA LYS A 448 -21.07 -10.86 25.28
C LYS A 448 -19.68 -11.12 25.87
N VAL A 449 -19.62 -12.07 26.81
CA VAL A 449 -18.37 -12.51 27.43
C VAL A 449 -17.75 -13.58 26.54
N ASP A 450 -16.51 -13.33 26.11
CA ASP A 450 -15.80 -14.22 25.20
C ASP A 450 -15.71 -15.67 25.72
N ARG A 451 -15.81 -16.60 24.79
CA ARG A 451 -15.75 -18.04 25.03
C ARG A 451 -14.47 -18.45 25.77
N SER A 452 -13.33 -17.80 25.54
CA SER A 452 -12.06 -18.21 26.16
C SER A 452 -12.13 -18.16 27.68
N PHE A 453 -12.78 -17.13 28.25
CA PHE A 453 -12.95 -17.00 29.69
C PHE A 453 -14.05 -17.92 30.24
N VAL A 454 -15.14 -18.09 29.50
CA VAL A 454 -16.28 -18.92 29.94
C VAL A 454 -15.91 -20.40 30.00
N THR A 455 -15.10 -20.87 29.04
CA THR A 455 -14.71 -22.28 28.95
C THR A 455 -13.88 -22.72 30.16
N SER A 456 -12.98 -21.86 30.65
CA SER A 456 -12.06 -22.15 31.77
C SER A 456 -12.50 -21.58 33.12
N CYS A 457 -13.63 -20.88 33.21
CA CYS A 457 -14.03 -20.15 34.43
C CYS A 457 -14.20 -21.02 35.70
N LEU A 458 -14.42 -22.33 35.57
CA LEU A 458 -14.53 -23.24 36.71
C LEU A 458 -13.17 -23.79 37.18
N ASP A 459 -12.14 -23.70 36.32
CA ASP A 459 -10.82 -24.27 36.54
C ASP A 459 -9.74 -23.20 36.79
N SER A 460 -10.05 -21.92 36.53
CA SER A 460 -9.12 -20.79 36.58
C SER A 460 -9.71 -19.63 37.36
N ASP A 461 -9.15 -19.33 38.53
CA ASP A 461 -9.56 -18.19 39.38
C ASP A 461 -9.47 -16.85 38.64
N LYS A 462 -8.53 -16.72 37.69
CA LYS A 462 -8.37 -15.50 36.88
C LYS A 462 -9.52 -15.31 35.91
N ASP A 463 -9.86 -16.35 35.16
CA ASP A 463 -10.95 -16.30 34.17
C ASP A 463 -12.29 -16.16 34.89
N GLN A 464 -12.43 -16.82 36.05
CA GLN A 464 -13.55 -16.64 36.95
C GLN A 464 -13.73 -15.17 37.36
N ALA A 465 -12.65 -14.52 37.82
CA ALA A 465 -12.69 -13.12 38.23
C ALA A 465 -13.06 -12.18 37.07
N ILE A 466 -12.58 -12.45 35.84
CA ILE A 466 -12.93 -11.68 34.64
C ILE A 466 -14.44 -11.82 34.36
N VAL A 467 -14.96 -13.05 34.30
CA VAL A 467 -16.39 -13.31 34.07
C VAL A 467 -17.26 -12.62 35.12
N GLU A 468 -16.95 -12.77 36.41
CA GLU A 468 -17.73 -12.14 37.50
C GLU A 468 -17.68 -10.61 37.43
N THR A 469 -16.52 -10.03 37.10
CA THR A 469 -16.36 -8.58 36.95
C THR A 469 -17.15 -8.04 35.76
N THR A 470 -17.12 -8.73 34.63
CA THR A 470 -17.87 -8.35 33.44
C THR A 470 -19.38 -8.41 33.70
N ILE A 471 -19.87 -9.49 34.33
CA ILE A 471 -21.29 -9.61 34.71
C ILE A 471 -21.69 -8.47 35.64
N TYR A 472 -20.89 -8.20 36.67
CA TYR A 472 -21.15 -7.12 37.61
C TYR A 472 -21.20 -5.75 36.92
N LEU A 473 -20.23 -5.45 36.06
CA LEU A 473 -20.14 -4.18 35.35
C LEU A 473 -21.32 -3.96 34.41
N ALA A 474 -21.64 -4.95 33.58
CA ALA A 474 -22.74 -4.85 32.64
C ALA A 474 -24.07 -4.56 33.36
N ASN A 475 -24.32 -5.26 34.47
CA ASN A 475 -25.50 -5.03 35.31
C ASN A 475 -25.56 -3.59 35.86
N ARG A 476 -24.40 -3.01 36.24
CA ARG A 476 -24.32 -1.62 36.71
C ARG A 476 -24.52 -0.59 35.61
N LEU A 477 -24.17 -0.92 34.37
CA LEU A 477 -24.39 -0.10 33.19
C LEU A 477 -25.82 -0.25 32.63
N GLY A 478 -26.65 -1.13 33.21
CA GLY A 478 -27.99 -1.43 32.70
C GLY A 478 -27.98 -2.28 31.42
N CYS A 479 -26.86 -2.93 31.12
CA CYS A 479 -26.69 -3.83 29.98
C CYS A 479 -27.04 -5.27 30.36
N SER A 480 -27.60 -6.00 29.41
CA SER A 480 -27.72 -7.46 29.53
C SER A 480 -26.39 -8.16 29.25
N VAL A 481 -26.25 -9.41 29.71
CA VAL A 481 -25.00 -10.19 29.55
C VAL A 481 -25.29 -11.51 28.89
N VAL A 482 -24.52 -11.82 27.85
CA VAL A 482 -24.48 -13.14 27.21
C VAL A 482 -23.15 -13.80 27.58
N ALA A 483 -23.16 -15.03 28.05
CA ALA A 483 -21.95 -15.83 28.18
C ALA A 483 -21.85 -16.81 27.01
N GLU A 484 -20.75 -16.73 26.25
CA GLU A 484 -20.52 -17.57 25.08
C GLU A 484 -19.75 -18.84 25.40
N GLY A 485 -19.84 -19.85 24.54
CA GLY A 485 -19.07 -21.07 24.71
C GLY A 485 -19.47 -21.91 25.93
N VAL A 486 -20.73 -21.85 26.35
CA VAL A 486 -21.24 -22.72 27.42
C VAL A 486 -21.37 -24.15 26.89
N GLU A 487 -20.47 -25.04 27.32
CA GLU A 487 -20.40 -26.42 26.82
C GLU A 487 -21.00 -27.46 27.78
N ASN A 488 -21.23 -27.11 29.05
CA ASN A 488 -21.75 -28.06 30.03
C ASN A 488 -22.70 -27.42 31.05
N SER A 489 -23.48 -28.27 31.72
CA SER A 489 -24.50 -27.85 32.69
C SER A 489 -23.91 -27.23 33.97
N LYS A 490 -22.68 -27.58 34.36
CA LYS A 490 -22.03 -26.99 35.55
C LYS A 490 -21.68 -25.53 35.30
N THR A 491 -21.07 -25.23 34.15
CA THR A 491 -20.77 -23.86 33.71
C THR A 491 -22.04 -23.04 33.59
N ALA A 492 -23.11 -23.60 32.98
CA ALA A 492 -24.41 -22.94 32.91
C ALA A 492 -24.98 -22.60 34.30
N ALA A 493 -24.97 -23.55 35.24
CA ALA A 493 -25.46 -23.34 36.60
C ALA A 493 -24.64 -22.29 37.36
N TYR A 494 -23.32 -22.30 37.19
CA TYR A 494 -22.42 -21.32 37.79
C TYR A 494 -22.68 -19.91 37.26
N LEU A 495 -22.72 -19.72 35.94
CA LEU A 495 -23.01 -18.41 35.32
C LEU A 495 -24.38 -17.88 35.73
N ASN A 496 -25.39 -18.76 35.81
CA ASN A 496 -26.72 -18.41 36.28
C ASN A 496 -26.69 -17.94 37.76
N SER A 497 -25.93 -18.64 38.63
CA SER A 497 -25.77 -18.25 40.04
C SER A 497 -25.13 -16.87 40.23
N LYS A 498 -24.37 -16.40 39.23
CA LYS A 498 -23.71 -15.08 39.21
C LYS A 498 -24.60 -14.00 38.58
N GLY A 499 -25.80 -14.34 38.12
CA GLY A 499 -26.74 -13.39 37.52
C GLY A 499 -26.48 -13.14 36.04
N CYS A 500 -25.85 -14.07 35.32
CA CYS A 500 -25.78 -13.99 33.87
C CYS A 500 -27.19 -14.10 33.25
N HIS A 501 -27.51 -13.22 32.30
CA HIS A 501 -28.84 -13.12 31.72
C HIS A 501 -29.08 -14.20 30.67
N TYR A 502 -28.14 -14.36 29.74
CA TYR A 502 -28.27 -15.21 28.57
C TYR A 502 -27.06 -16.14 28.43
N LEU A 503 -27.30 -17.35 27.93
CA LEU A 503 -26.31 -18.38 27.70
C LEU A 503 -26.33 -18.80 26.24
N GLN A 504 -25.14 -18.96 25.67
CA GLN A 504 -24.93 -19.46 24.32
C GLN A 504 -23.79 -20.47 24.31
N GLY A 505 -23.94 -21.55 23.55
CA GLY A 505 -22.90 -22.57 23.39
C GLY A 505 -23.47 -23.94 23.04
N TYR A 506 -22.57 -24.92 22.87
CA TYR A 506 -22.94 -26.27 22.44
C TYR A 506 -23.77 -27.04 23.47
N TYR A 507 -23.77 -26.62 24.73
CA TYR A 507 -24.71 -27.13 25.72
C TYR A 507 -26.18 -26.86 25.33
N ILE A 508 -26.45 -25.75 24.65
CA ILE A 508 -27.77 -25.33 24.20
C ILE A 508 -28.07 -25.93 22.83
N SER A 509 -27.23 -25.58 21.85
CA SER A 509 -27.27 -26.10 20.48
C SER A 509 -26.04 -25.61 19.70
N GLU A 510 -25.60 -26.42 18.74
CA GLU A 510 -24.75 -25.95 17.65
C GLU A 510 -25.52 -24.96 16.74
N ALA A 511 -24.81 -24.30 15.84
CA ALA A 511 -25.42 -23.44 14.83
C ALA A 511 -26.26 -24.27 13.85
N LEU A 512 -27.52 -23.90 13.65
CA LEU A 512 -28.50 -24.67 12.88
C LEU A 512 -28.80 -23.99 11.55
N GLU A 513 -28.98 -24.79 10.49
CA GLU A 513 -29.57 -24.27 9.26
C GLU A 513 -30.99 -23.73 9.53
N ARG A 514 -31.47 -22.80 8.70
CA ARG A 514 -32.76 -22.12 8.86
C ARG A 514 -33.93 -23.03 9.24
N GLU A 515 -34.17 -24.11 8.50
CA GLU A 515 -35.33 -24.98 8.79
C GLU A 515 -35.16 -25.73 10.11
N SER A 516 -33.94 -26.15 10.44
CA SER A 516 -33.59 -26.76 11.73
C SER A 516 -33.75 -25.77 12.88
N ALA A 517 -33.36 -24.51 12.69
CA ALA A 517 -33.56 -23.44 13.67
C ALA A 517 -35.05 -23.20 13.94
N LYS A 518 -35.89 -23.16 12.89
CA LYS A 518 -37.35 -23.04 13.04
C LYS A 518 -37.94 -24.21 13.82
N GLN A 519 -37.51 -25.43 13.53
CA GLN A 519 -37.94 -26.63 14.25
C GLN A 519 -37.51 -26.60 15.72
N TRP A 520 -36.27 -26.17 15.98
CA TRP A 520 -35.72 -26.02 17.33
C TRP A 520 -36.51 -24.99 18.16
N LEU A 521 -36.84 -23.84 17.58
CA LEU A 521 -37.69 -22.82 18.22
C LEU A 521 -39.07 -23.38 18.58
N HIS A 522 -39.69 -24.10 17.64
CA HIS A 522 -41.02 -24.68 17.84
C HIS A 522 -41.01 -25.75 18.94
N SER A 523 -40.04 -26.66 18.95
CA SER A 523 -39.94 -27.73 19.94
C SER A 523 -39.73 -27.19 21.36
N HIS A 524 -38.84 -26.20 21.53
CA HIS A 524 -38.58 -25.57 22.82
C HIS A 524 -39.81 -24.87 23.38
N ARG A 525 -40.57 -24.17 22.52
CA ARG A 525 -41.82 -23.52 22.92
C ARG A 525 -42.88 -24.53 23.38
N VAL A 526 -42.97 -25.69 22.72
CA VAL A 526 -43.92 -26.76 23.07
C VAL A 526 -43.56 -27.43 24.39
N VAL A 527 -42.29 -27.84 24.57
CA VAL A 527 -41.82 -28.49 25.81
C VAL A 527 -42.09 -27.60 27.02
N LYS A 528 -41.85 -26.29 26.90
CA LYS A 528 -42.16 -25.33 27.97
C LYS A 528 -43.66 -25.16 28.25
N LYS A 529 -44.51 -25.10 27.21
CA LYS A 529 -45.97 -25.03 27.41
C LYS A 529 -46.52 -26.26 28.15
N VAL A 530 -45.90 -27.42 27.96
CA VAL A 530 -46.24 -28.66 28.66
C VAL A 530 -45.73 -28.63 30.11
N LEU A 531 -44.51 -28.13 30.36
CA LEU A 531 -43.94 -28.03 31.71
C LEU A 531 -44.55 -26.90 32.59
N LYS A 532 -45.17 -25.88 31.98
CA LYS A 532 -45.90 -24.80 32.68
C LYS A 532 -47.36 -25.15 32.99
N ARG A 533 -47.88 -26.26 32.48
CA ARG A 533 -49.21 -26.81 32.83
C ARG A 533 -49.04 -27.88 33.90
#